data_AF-A0AAV4ZIC0-F1
#
_entry.id   AF-A0AAV4ZIC0-F1
#
_cell.length_a   1.000
_cell.length_b   1.000
_cell.length_c   1.000
_cell.angle_alpha   90.00
_cell.angle_beta   90.00
_cell.angle_gamma   90.00
#
_symmetry.space_group_name_H-M   'P 1'
#
loop_
_entity.id
_entity.type
_entity.pdbx_description
1 polymer ?
#
loop_
_entity_poly.entity_id
_entity_poly.type
_entity_poly.pdbx_seq_one_letter_code
_entity_poly.pdbx_strand_id
1 'polypeptide(L)'
;MELLSERVKALGGDPAEFAIVGRVEMALAGTKNHYGGSKVDSHKPRIVRLALAVNGDVVAELAAGSREFAETAKALKAVRRVPLFEMLTEVGVPLRREGEDFRLAWQELVDLLRAKELLFVSLLEDGGEKVGEAAWIRFRYDRAFKETPCTQVEFEAIRQEFQASRYVTGMDLSDYYSWWRRSQKMMDGDAIAATGLAEAGRLLDAWSSDQDPRSLKYWLCRNLEVHPRHKAAFEQLVDARIRVSAGDVPNSPSP
;
A
#
# COMPACT_ATOMS: atom_id res chain seq x y z
N MET A 1 17.27 19.36 6.03
CA MET A 1 17.62 18.47 4.91
C MET A 1 18.63 19.10 3.97
N GLU A 2 18.78 20.43 3.97
CA GLU A 2 19.74 21.15 3.12
C GLU A 2 21.17 20.63 3.29
N LEU A 3 21.67 20.51 4.52
CA LEU A 3 23.04 20.04 4.79
C LEU A 3 23.31 18.64 4.25
N LEU A 4 22.34 17.73 4.40
CA LEU A 4 22.47 16.37 3.89
C LEU A 4 22.40 16.34 2.36
N SER A 5 21.55 17.17 1.76
CA SER A 5 21.49 17.34 0.31
C SER A 5 22.79 17.92 -0.27
N GLU A 6 23.40 18.90 0.40
CA GLU A 6 24.70 19.46 0.04
C GLU A 6 25.79 18.39 0.10
N ARG A 7 25.79 17.55 1.14
CA ARG A 7 26.74 16.45 1.27
C ARG A 7 26.58 15.41 0.17
N VAL A 8 25.34 15.00 -0.16
CA VAL A 8 25.08 14.09 -1.29
C VAL A 8 25.57 14.69 -2.61
N LYS A 9 25.30 15.99 -2.85
CA LYS A 9 25.80 16.69 -4.04
C LYS A 9 27.33 16.75 -4.09
N ALA A 10 27.98 16.99 -2.95
CA ALA A 10 29.43 17.08 -2.87
C ALA A 10 30.13 15.73 -3.10
N LEU A 11 29.50 14.62 -2.70
CA LEU A 11 30.01 13.27 -2.95
C LEU A 11 29.95 12.90 -4.44
N GLY A 12 29.02 13.50 -5.20
CA GLY A 12 28.83 13.22 -6.62
C GLY A 12 28.31 11.80 -6.89
N GLY A 13 27.84 11.54 -8.10
CA GLY A 13 27.29 10.22 -8.49
C GLY A 13 25.77 10.19 -8.60
N ASP A 14 25.23 9.00 -8.88
CA ASP A 14 23.80 8.79 -9.09
C ASP A 14 23.04 8.83 -7.75
N PRO A 15 22.07 9.75 -7.56
CA PRO A 15 21.20 9.79 -6.37
C PRO A 15 20.53 8.46 -6.01
N ALA A 16 20.35 7.55 -6.97
CA ALA A 16 19.78 6.22 -6.75
C ALA A 16 20.68 5.29 -5.92
N GLU A 17 22.00 5.52 -5.93
CA GLU A 17 22.99 4.71 -5.19
C GLU A 17 23.09 5.11 -3.71
N PHE A 18 22.61 6.30 -3.37
CA PHE A 18 22.63 6.85 -2.03
C PHE A 18 21.48 6.30 -1.18
N ALA A 19 21.76 6.07 0.10
CA ALA A 19 20.75 5.72 1.08
C ALA A 19 21.05 6.31 2.45
N ILE A 20 20.00 6.60 3.20
CA ILE A 20 20.08 6.85 4.63
C ILE A 20 19.90 5.53 5.33
N VAL A 21 20.93 5.13 6.07
CA VAL A 21 20.89 3.96 6.93
C VAL A 21 20.85 4.43 8.38
N GLY A 22 20.25 3.63 9.25
CA GLY A 22 20.18 3.98 10.65
C GLY A 22 19.62 2.89 11.51
N ARG A 23 19.49 3.20 12.79
CA ARG A 23 18.92 2.32 13.81
C ARG A 23 17.87 3.07 14.60
N VAL A 24 16.71 2.44 14.78
CA VAL A 24 15.64 2.92 15.66
C VAL A 24 15.55 2.04 16.88
N GLU A 25 15.51 2.66 18.05
CA GLU A 25 15.29 1.99 19.32
C GLU A 25 14.02 2.52 19.97
N MET A 26 13.50 1.77 20.94
CA MET A 26 12.28 2.13 21.66
C MET A 26 12.65 2.71 23.01
N ALA A 27 12.41 4.00 23.20
CA ALA A 27 12.63 4.67 24.47
C ALA A 27 11.34 4.69 25.30
N LEU A 28 11.43 4.39 26.59
CA LEU A 28 10.30 4.56 27.51
C LEU A 28 9.89 6.04 27.52
N ALA A 29 8.65 6.31 27.11
CA ALA A 29 8.04 7.63 27.15
C ALA A 29 7.29 7.88 28.48
N GLY A 30 6.83 6.82 29.14
CA GLY A 30 6.21 6.86 30.47
C GLY A 30 5.09 5.84 30.64
N THR A 31 4.56 5.74 31.85
CA THR A 31 3.45 4.83 32.18
C THR A 31 2.10 5.54 32.03
N LYS A 32 1.14 4.92 31.34
CA LYS A 32 -0.21 5.45 31.09
C LYS A 32 -1.29 4.50 31.62
N ASN A 33 -2.47 5.05 31.89
CA ASN A 33 -3.65 4.24 32.19
C ASN A 33 -4.27 3.73 30.88
N HIS A 34 -4.45 2.42 30.75
CA HIS A 34 -5.19 1.81 29.66
C HIS A 34 -6.71 1.90 29.91
N TYR A 35 -7.52 1.76 28.87
CA TYR A 35 -8.99 1.89 28.92
C TYR A 35 -9.68 0.93 29.92
N GLY A 36 -8.97 -0.13 30.35
CA GLY A 36 -9.45 -1.11 31.34
C GLY A 36 -8.96 -0.90 32.78
N GLY A 37 -8.35 0.25 33.10
CA GLY A 37 -7.83 0.55 34.43
C GLY A 37 -6.47 -0.06 34.77
N SER A 38 -5.92 -0.93 33.91
CA SER A 38 -4.54 -1.39 33.99
C SER A 38 -3.55 -0.30 33.58
N LYS A 39 -2.34 -0.35 34.12
CA LYS A 39 -1.22 0.51 33.69
C LYS A 39 -0.44 -0.18 32.57
N VAL A 40 0.00 0.61 31.61
CA VAL A 40 0.86 0.17 30.50
C VAL A 40 2.03 1.14 30.33
N ASP A 41 3.20 0.62 30.01
CA ASP A 41 4.35 1.42 29.64
C ASP A 41 4.25 1.79 28.16
N SER A 42 4.36 3.08 27.89
CA SER A 42 4.37 3.66 26.55
C SER A 42 5.81 3.81 26.10
N HIS A 43 6.16 3.16 25.00
CA HIS A 43 7.48 3.26 24.40
C HIS A 43 7.37 3.98 23.06
N LYS A 44 8.22 5.00 22.88
CA LYS A 44 8.30 5.77 21.64
C LYS A 44 9.58 5.44 20.88
N PRO A 45 9.49 5.29 19.56
CA PRO A 45 10.66 5.05 18.75
C PRO A 45 11.52 6.30 18.67
N ARG A 46 12.83 6.09 18.74
CA ARG A 46 13.88 7.09 18.69
C ARG A 46 14.96 6.60 17.74
N ILE A 47 15.34 7.45 16.81
CA ILE A 47 16.50 7.21 15.96
C ILE A 47 17.76 7.42 16.81
N VAL A 48 18.63 6.42 16.87
CA VAL A 48 19.86 6.42 17.68
C VAL A 48 21.14 6.48 16.85
N ARG A 49 21.06 6.02 15.59
CA ARG A 49 22.16 6.10 14.62
C ARG A 49 21.62 6.49 13.26
N LEU A 50 22.37 7.32 12.55
CA LEU A 50 22.13 7.69 11.17
C LEU A 50 23.44 7.78 10.43
N ALA A 51 23.47 7.28 9.20
CA ALA A 51 24.59 7.45 8.31
C ALA A 51 24.11 7.59 6.86
N LEU A 52 24.93 8.23 6.05
CA LEU A 52 24.82 8.22 4.61
C LEU A 52 25.64 7.04 4.07
N ALA A 53 25.00 6.24 3.23
CA ALA A 53 25.62 5.11 2.55
C ALA A 53 25.55 5.28 1.02
N VAL A 54 26.55 4.76 0.32
CA VAL A 54 26.64 4.70 -1.15
C VAL A 54 26.91 3.25 -1.53
N ASN A 55 26.10 2.66 -2.40
CA ASN A 55 26.25 1.26 -2.83
C ASN A 55 26.32 0.23 -1.68
N GLY A 56 25.77 0.57 -0.51
CA GLY A 56 25.77 -0.30 0.67
C GLY A 56 26.82 0.09 1.71
N ASP A 57 27.87 0.81 1.31
CA ASP A 57 28.95 1.22 2.19
C ASP A 57 28.66 2.55 2.87
N VAL A 58 28.90 2.61 4.18
CA VAL A 58 28.74 3.86 4.94
C VAL A 58 29.87 4.81 4.58
N VAL A 59 29.52 5.94 3.98
CA VAL A 59 30.49 6.98 3.57
C VAL A 59 30.54 8.14 4.56
N ALA A 60 29.49 8.34 5.36
CA ALA A 60 29.48 9.36 6.41
C ALA A 60 28.52 9.00 7.54
N GLU A 61 29.04 8.86 8.76
CA GLU A 61 28.21 8.81 9.98
C GLU A 61 27.71 10.22 10.32
N LEU A 62 26.42 10.34 10.66
CA LEU A 62 25.85 11.59 11.16
C LEU A 62 25.95 11.58 12.68
N ALA A 63 26.85 12.39 13.23
CA ALA A 63 27.09 12.41 14.68
C ALA A 63 25.81 12.72 15.47
N ALA A 64 25.53 11.93 16.51
CA ALA A 64 24.40 12.17 17.39
C ALA A 64 24.52 13.56 18.04
N GLY A 65 23.47 14.37 17.93
CA GLY A 65 23.47 15.76 18.41
C GLY A 65 23.95 16.79 17.38
N SER A 66 24.46 16.37 16.23
CA SER A 66 24.73 17.29 15.11
C SER A 66 23.43 17.83 14.51
N ARG A 67 23.53 18.99 13.87
CA ARG A 67 22.42 19.59 13.11
C ARG A 67 21.97 18.67 11.97
N GLU A 68 22.92 18.07 11.24
CA GLU A 68 22.64 17.10 10.17
C GLU A 68 21.81 15.92 10.66
N PHE A 69 22.18 15.34 11.80
CA PHE A 69 21.41 14.25 12.43
C PHE A 69 19.99 14.70 12.78
N ALA A 70 19.85 15.85 13.45
CA ALA A 70 18.55 16.34 13.90
C ALA A 70 17.60 16.63 12.72
N GLU A 71 18.10 17.25 11.65
CA GLU A 71 17.32 17.52 10.45
C GLU A 71 16.89 16.24 9.73
N THR A 72 17.79 15.26 9.62
CA THR A 72 17.52 13.98 8.97
C THR A 72 16.52 13.15 9.78
N ALA A 73 16.68 13.10 11.11
CA ALA A 73 15.72 12.45 11.99
C ALA A 73 14.33 13.09 11.91
N LYS A 74 14.24 14.42 11.80
CA LYS A 74 12.98 15.14 11.60
C LYS A 74 12.34 14.80 10.26
N ALA A 75 13.14 14.69 9.19
CA ALA A 75 12.67 14.30 7.86
C ALA A 75 12.15 12.85 7.84
N LEU A 76 12.86 11.90 8.46
CA LEU A 76 12.42 10.51 8.57
C LEU A 76 11.11 10.39 9.36
N LYS A 77 10.99 11.13 10.46
CA LYS A 77 9.74 11.24 11.23
C LYS A 77 8.58 11.80 10.40
N ALA A 78 8.87 12.67 9.44
CA ALA A 78 7.88 13.28 8.58
C ALA A 78 7.27 12.31 7.56
N VAL A 79 8.04 11.34 7.06
CA VAL A 79 7.64 10.45 5.95
C VAL A 79 7.10 9.07 6.39
N ARG A 80 7.10 8.77 7.70
CA ARG A 80 6.42 7.60 8.34
C ARG A 80 6.67 6.21 7.70
N ARG A 81 7.78 6.02 6.98
CA ARG A 81 8.19 4.71 6.42
C ARG A 81 9.17 3.92 7.28
N VAL A 82 9.73 4.57 8.29
CA VAL A 82 10.46 3.91 9.37
C VAL A 82 9.42 3.53 10.43
N PRO A 83 9.47 2.34 11.05
CA PRO A 83 8.51 1.90 12.06
C PRO A 83 8.60 2.80 13.31
N LEU A 84 7.89 3.92 13.25
CA LEU A 84 7.87 4.96 14.28
C LEU A 84 6.57 4.91 15.08
N PHE A 85 6.02 3.72 15.30
CA PHE A 85 4.80 3.53 16.08
C PHE A 85 5.10 3.45 17.58
N GLU A 86 4.24 4.05 18.38
CA GLU A 86 4.25 3.87 19.83
C GLU A 86 3.90 2.40 20.14
N MET A 87 4.67 1.77 21.02
CA MET A 87 4.39 0.43 21.52
C MET A 87 3.91 0.52 22.96
N LEU A 88 2.85 -0.22 23.28
CA LEU A 88 2.33 -0.35 24.63
C LEU A 88 2.69 -1.74 25.16
N THR A 89 3.30 -1.79 26.33
CA THR A 89 3.64 -3.03 27.04
C THR A 89 3.03 -3.01 28.43
N GLU A 90 2.84 -4.19 29.01
CA GLU A 90 2.54 -4.28 30.44
C GLU A 90 3.71 -3.72 31.26
N VAL A 91 3.39 -3.08 32.38
CA VAL A 91 4.41 -2.43 33.22
C VAL A 91 5.47 -3.42 33.67
N GLY A 92 6.73 -3.06 33.47
CA GLY A 92 7.88 -3.89 33.87
C GLY A 92 8.16 -5.09 32.95
N VAL A 93 7.41 -5.26 31.86
CA VAL A 93 7.72 -6.28 30.84
C VAL A 93 8.77 -5.74 29.87
N PRO A 94 9.90 -6.43 29.67
CA PRO A 94 10.93 -5.99 28.73
C PRO A 94 10.43 -6.04 27.28
N LEU A 95 10.88 -5.08 26.49
CA LEU A 95 10.57 -5.00 25.06
C LEU A 95 11.19 -6.19 24.32
N ARG A 96 10.36 -6.94 23.58
CA ARG A 96 10.82 -8.12 22.82
C ARG A 96 11.56 -7.78 21.51
N ARG A 97 11.55 -6.51 21.09
CA ARG A 97 12.25 -6.00 19.89
C ARG A 97 12.92 -4.68 20.23
N GLU A 98 14.16 -4.73 20.69
CA GLU A 98 15.02 -3.55 20.83
C GLU A 98 15.86 -3.39 19.57
N GLY A 99 15.71 -2.26 18.89
CA GLY A 99 16.58 -1.92 17.76
C GLY A 99 16.12 -2.54 16.45
N GLU A 100 15.72 -1.71 15.50
CA GLU A 100 15.57 -2.10 14.10
C GLU A 100 16.50 -1.24 13.25
N ASP A 101 17.41 -1.91 12.54
CA ASP A 101 18.24 -1.26 11.53
C ASP A 101 17.38 -1.07 10.27
N PHE A 102 17.50 0.10 9.64
CA PHE A 102 16.76 0.43 8.43
C PHE A 102 17.67 0.99 7.35
N ARG A 103 17.20 0.87 6.11
CA ARG A 103 17.80 1.48 4.92
C ARG A 103 16.69 2.14 4.12
N LEU A 104 16.82 3.43 3.85
CA LEU A 104 15.90 4.20 3.02
C LEU A 104 16.68 4.85 1.88
N ALA A 105 16.27 4.63 0.64
CA ALA A 105 16.94 5.24 -0.51
C ALA A 105 16.85 6.78 -0.43
N TRP A 106 17.91 7.46 -0.88
CA TRP A 106 17.97 8.92 -0.86
C TRP A 106 16.85 9.54 -1.71
N GLN A 107 16.69 9.06 -2.95
CA GLN A 107 15.63 9.53 -3.83
C GLN A 107 14.23 9.26 -3.25
N GLU A 108 14.04 8.12 -2.57
CA GLU A 108 12.78 7.82 -1.87
C GLU A 108 12.50 8.84 -0.76
N LEU A 109 13.50 9.20 0.06
CA LEU A 109 13.34 10.22 1.09
C LEU A 109 12.98 11.58 0.48
N VAL A 110 13.69 12.00 -0.56
CA VAL A 110 13.45 13.28 -1.25
C VAL A 110 12.02 13.34 -1.82
N ASP A 111 11.62 12.30 -2.55
CA ASP A 111 10.28 12.22 -3.15
C ASP A 111 9.18 12.23 -2.08
N LEU A 112 9.34 11.49 -0.98
CA LEU A 112 8.35 11.45 0.09
C LEU A 112 8.24 12.77 0.87
N LEU A 113 9.35 13.51 1.02
CA LEU A 113 9.32 14.86 1.57
C LEU A 113 8.58 15.81 0.64
N ARG A 114 8.86 15.77 -0.66
CA ARG A 114 8.12 16.52 -1.69
C ARG A 114 6.62 16.21 -1.64
N ALA A 115 6.24 14.94 -1.54
CA ALA A 115 4.84 14.54 -1.40
C ALA A 115 4.17 15.13 -0.14
N LYS A 116 4.93 15.25 0.97
CA LYS A 116 4.43 15.90 2.18
C LYS A 116 4.22 17.40 2.00
N GLU A 117 5.14 18.07 1.34
CA GLU A 117 5.03 19.50 1.02
C GLU A 117 3.83 19.77 0.10
N LEU A 118 3.66 18.97 -0.96
CA LEU A 118 2.51 19.06 -1.87
C LEU A 118 1.18 18.93 -1.13
N LEU A 119 1.06 18.00 -0.18
CA LEU A 119 -0.13 17.87 0.65
C LEU A 119 -0.36 19.09 1.54
N PHE A 120 0.70 19.60 2.16
CA PHE A 120 0.58 20.79 3.00
C PHE A 120 0.14 22.01 2.20
N VAL A 121 0.73 22.23 1.02
CA VAL A 121 0.34 23.32 0.12
C VAL A 121 -1.09 23.15 -0.38
N SER A 122 -1.48 21.91 -0.73
CA SER A 122 -2.85 21.62 -1.16
C SER A 122 -3.90 21.96 -0.09
N LEU A 123 -3.60 21.70 1.19
CA LEU A 123 -4.49 22.08 2.31
C LEU A 123 -4.69 23.60 2.44
N LEU A 124 -3.73 24.40 1.97
CA LEU A 124 -3.80 25.86 2.02
C LEU A 124 -4.48 26.47 0.78
N GLU A 125 -4.39 25.80 -0.36
CA GLU A 125 -4.75 26.36 -1.67
C GLU A 125 -5.92 25.63 -2.35
N ASP A 126 -6.56 24.67 -1.68
CA ASP A 126 -7.64 23.81 -2.21
C ASP A 126 -7.30 23.18 -3.57
N GLY A 127 -6.05 22.73 -3.72
CA GLY A 127 -5.50 22.24 -4.99
C GLY A 127 -5.58 20.72 -5.13
N GLY A 128 -6.64 20.19 -5.75
CA GLY A 128 -6.84 18.75 -5.97
C GLY A 128 -5.74 18.05 -6.78
N GLU A 129 -5.11 18.74 -7.73
CA GLU A 129 -4.00 18.23 -8.54
C GLU A 129 -2.77 17.86 -7.68
N LYS A 130 -2.43 18.73 -6.72
CA LYS A 130 -1.31 18.51 -5.79
C LYS A 130 -1.56 17.31 -4.87
N VAL A 131 -2.81 17.06 -4.49
CA VAL A 131 -3.20 15.83 -3.75
C VAL A 131 -2.95 14.59 -4.60
N GLY A 132 -3.35 14.63 -5.87
CA GLY A 132 -3.15 13.52 -6.81
C GLY A 132 -1.67 13.20 -7.01
N GLU A 133 -0.84 14.23 -7.24
CA GLU A 133 0.61 14.06 -7.39
C GLU A 133 1.25 13.49 -6.12
N ALA A 134 0.90 14.02 -4.93
CA ALA A 134 1.43 13.52 -3.67
C ALA A 134 1.02 12.05 -3.41
N ALA A 135 -0.23 11.68 -3.74
CA ALA A 135 -0.71 10.32 -3.63
C ALA A 135 0.07 9.38 -4.57
N TRP A 136 0.29 9.80 -5.82
CA TRP A 136 1.08 9.05 -6.78
C TRP A 136 2.52 8.81 -6.31
N ILE A 137 3.20 9.86 -5.84
CA ILE A 137 4.57 9.73 -5.32
C ILE A 137 4.61 8.72 -4.17
N ARG A 138 3.68 8.81 -3.21
CA ARG A 138 3.62 7.87 -2.07
C ARG A 138 3.37 6.44 -2.52
N PHE A 139 2.49 6.24 -3.48
CA PHE A 139 2.12 4.94 -4.00
C PHE A 139 3.29 4.23 -4.69
N ARG A 140 4.12 4.95 -5.46
CA ARG A 140 5.31 4.38 -6.13
C ARG A 140 6.29 3.67 -5.18
N TYR A 141 6.32 4.08 -3.92
CA TYR A 141 7.18 3.45 -2.91
C TYR A 141 6.48 2.36 -2.11
N ASP A 142 5.18 2.18 -2.29
CA ASP A 142 4.39 1.20 -1.56
C ASP A 142 4.62 -0.22 -2.07
N ARG A 143 4.31 -1.20 -1.21
CA ARG A 143 4.52 -2.62 -1.51
C ARG A 143 3.78 -3.03 -2.78
N ALA A 144 2.52 -2.63 -2.92
CA ALA A 144 1.70 -2.97 -4.08
C ALA A 144 2.32 -2.51 -5.40
N PHE A 145 2.90 -1.30 -5.45
CA PHE A 145 3.58 -0.82 -6.65
C PHE A 145 4.89 -1.56 -6.89
N LYS A 146 5.67 -1.84 -5.84
CA LYS A 146 6.93 -2.61 -5.95
C LYS A 146 6.70 -4.02 -6.48
N GLU A 147 5.59 -4.65 -6.07
CA GLU A 147 5.21 -5.99 -6.55
C GLU A 147 4.62 -5.95 -7.97
N THR A 148 3.86 -4.91 -8.32
CA THR A 148 3.28 -4.78 -9.67
C THR A 148 3.21 -3.30 -10.07
N PRO A 149 4.23 -2.78 -10.77
CA PRO A 149 4.26 -1.39 -11.20
C PRO A 149 3.10 -1.05 -12.16
N CYS A 150 2.69 0.22 -12.17
CA CYS A 150 1.70 0.75 -13.09
C CYS A 150 2.14 2.09 -13.67
N THR A 151 1.40 2.55 -14.68
CA THR A 151 1.48 3.95 -15.11
C THR A 151 0.73 4.87 -14.14
N GLN A 152 1.01 6.18 -14.20
CA GLN A 152 0.27 7.17 -13.41
C GLN A 152 -1.21 7.25 -13.83
N VAL A 153 -1.50 7.09 -15.12
CA VAL A 153 -2.87 7.07 -15.66
C VAL A 153 -3.68 5.93 -15.06
N GLU A 154 -3.07 4.74 -15.02
CA GLU A 154 -3.68 3.54 -14.45
C GLU A 154 -3.90 3.66 -12.94
N PHE A 155 -2.92 4.22 -12.22
CA PHE A 155 -3.07 4.54 -10.79
C PHE A 155 -4.23 5.51 -10.55
N GLU A 156 -4.30 6.60 -11.32
CA GLU A 156 -5.32 7.63 -11.14
C GLU A 156 -6.73 7.07 -11.39
N ALA A 157 -6.89 6.24 -12.43
CA ALA A 157 -8.15 5.56 -12.70
C ALA A 157 -8.59 4.65 -11.53
N ILE A 158 -7.66 3.90 -10.92
CA ILE A 158 -7.95 3.06 -9.75
C ILE A 158 -8.21 3.90 -8.50
N ARG A 159 -7.47 5.00 -8.30
CA ARG A 159 -7.66 5.90 -7.17
C ARG A 159 -9.04 6.54 -7.18
N GLN A 160 -9.48 7.03 -8.34
CA GLN A 160 -10.81 7.63 -8.50
C GLN A 160 -11.91 6.59 -8.25
N GLU A 161 -11.76 5.38 -8.78
CA GLU A 161 -12.70 4.28 -8.51
C GLU A 161 -12.76 3.96 -7.01
N PHE A 162 -11.61 3.85 -6.35
CA PHE A 162 -11.52 3.58 -4.92
C PHE A 162 -12.20 4.66 -4.08
N GLN A 163 -11.96 5.94 -4.41
CA GLN A 163 -12.57 7.08 -3.72
C GLN A 163 -14.09 7.14 -3.87
N ALA A 164 -14.62 6.71 -5.02
CA ALA A 164 -16.05 6.60 -5.25
C ALA A 164 -16.67 5.33 -4.64
N SER A 165 -15.84 4.37 -4.22
CA SER A 165 -16.29 3.07 -3.71
C SER A 165 -16.63 3.11 -2.23
N ARG A 166 -17.47 2.16 -1.80
CA ARG A 166 -17.75 1.91 -0.37
C ARG A 166 -16.54 1.39 0.43
N TYR A 167 -15.44 1.01 -0.24
CA TYR A 167 -14.29 0.38 0.42
C TYR A 167 -13.35 1.39 1.05
N VAL A 168 -13.50 2.68 0.73
CA VAL A 168 -12.66 3.77 1.24
C VAL A 168 -12.65 3.88 2.78
N THR A 169 -13.69 3.40 3.46
CA THR A 169 -13.82 3.46 4.92
C THR A 169 -13.18 2.28 5.66
N GLY A 170 -12.77 1.22 4.96
CA GLY A 170 -12.34 -0.04 5.60
C GLY A 170 -11.18 -0.76 4.93
N MET A 171 -10.62 -0.20 3.86
CA MET A 171 -9.51 -0.75 3.10
C MET A 171 -8.60 0.40 2.69
N ASP A 172 -7.30 0.16 2.59
CA ASP A 172 -6.38 1.15 2.01
C ASP A 172 -6.30 1.02 0.47
N LEU A 173 -5.78 2.05 -0.19
CA LEU A 173 -5.65 2.06 -1.65
C LEU A 173 -4.67 0.98 -2.16
N SER A 174 -3.68 0.59 -1.34
CA SER A 174 -2.67 -0.41 -1.70
C SER A 174 -3.30 -1.80 -1.80
N ASP A 175 -4.11 -2.15 -0.82
CA ASP A 175 -4.90 -3.37 -0.76
C ASP A 175 -5.92 -3.39 -1.89
N TYR A 176 -6.60 -2.27 -2.14
CA TYR A 176 -7.55 -2.13 -3.24
C TYR A 176 -6.89 -2.36 -4.60
N TYR A 177 -5.74 -1.73 -4.85
CA TYR A 177 -4.96 -1.93 -6.07
C TYR A 177 -4.44 -3.37 -6.19
N SER A 178 -3.94 -3.96 -5.10
CA SER A 178 -3.47 -5.34 -5.07
C SER A 178 -4.59 -6.33 -5.39
N TRP A 179 -5.79 -6.09 -4.85
CA TRP A 179 -6.99 -6.84 -5.15
C TRP A 179 -7.37 -6.74 -6.64
N TRP A 180 -7.37 -5.52 -7.17
CA TRP A 180 -7.59 -5.30 -8.60
C TRP A 180 -6.59 -6.07 -9.47
N ARG A 181 -5.29 -6.00 -9.15
CA ARG A 181 -4.25 -6.73 -9.89
C ARG A 181 -4.42 -8.24 -9.85
N ARG A 182 -4.79 -8.82 -8.70
CA ARG A 182 -5.10 -10.26 -8.61
C ARG A 182 -6.29 -10.62 -9.49
N SER A 183 -7.36 -9.83 -9.43
CA SER A 183 -8.55 -10.01 -10.26
C SER A 183 -8.23 -9.89 -11.75
N GLN A 184 -7.35 -8.95 -12.15
CA GLN A 184 -6.95 -8.74 -13.55
C GLN A 184 -6.27 -9.98 -14.17
N LYS A 185 -5.61 -10.83 -13.37
CA LYS A 185 -4.98 -12.07 -13.88
C LYS A 185 -5.99 -13.08 -14.43
N MET A 186 -7.27 -12.94 -14.07
CA MET A 186 -8.37 -13.76 -14.58
C MET A 186 -9.06 -13.13 -15.80
N MET A 187 -8.58 -11.98 -16.28
CA MET A 187 -9.18 -11.22 -17.36
C MET A 187 -8.27 -11.18 -18.60
N ASP A 188 -8.89 -11.13 -19.78
CA ASP A 188 -8.26 -10.83 -21.07
C ASP A 188 -8.98 -9.61 -21.66
N GLY A 189 -8.41 -8.43 -21.40
CA GLY A 189 -9.12 -7.16 -21.59
C GLY A 189 -10.36 -7.08 -20.69
N ASP A 190 -11.52 -6.86 -21.30
CA ASP A 190 -12.83 -6.82 -20.61
C ASP A 190 -13.49 -8.21 -20.46
N ALA A 191 -12.95 -9.23 -21.12
CA ALA A 191 -13.46 -10.60 -21.06
C ALA A 191 -12.75 -11.42 -19.99
N ILE A 192 -13.37 -12.51 -19.53
CA ILE A 192 -12.72 -13.46 -18.63
C ILE A 192 -11.73 -14.30 -19.43
N ALA A 193 -10.47 -14.36 -19.00
CA ALA A 193 -9.45 -15.20 -19.61
C ALA A 193 -9.79 -16.70 -19.46
N ALA A 194 -9.21 -17.56 -20.29
CA ALA A 194 -9.45 -19.00 -20.25
C ALA A 194 -9.21 -19.63 -18.86
N THR A 195 -8.18 -19.16 -18.14
CA THR A 195 -7.88 -19.59 -16.75
C THR A 195 -8.99 -19.17 -15.78
N GLY A 196 -9.50 -17.94 -15.91
CA GLY A 196 -10.61 -17.44 -15.11
C GLY A 196 -11.91 -18.19 -15.39
N LEU A 197 -12.19 -18.53 -16.66
CA LEU A 197 -13.34 -19.33 -17.07
C LEU A 197 -13.29 -20.74 -16.49
N ALA A 198 -12.12 -21.39 -16.54
CA ALA A 198 -11.93 -22.74 -15.99
C ALA A 198 -12.20 -22.78 -14.48
N GLU A 199 -11.64 -21.83 -13.73
CA GLU A 199 -11.81 -21.79 -12.28
C GLU A 199 -13.25 -21.39 -11.89
N ALA A 200 -13.85 -20.44 -12.60
CA ALA A 200 -15.25 -20.07 -12.39
C ALA A 200 -16.19 -21.25 -12.69
N GLY A 201 -15.92 -22.01 -13.76
CA GLY A 201 -16.65 -23.23 -14.09
C GLY A 201 -16.56 -24.27 -12.98
N ARG A 202 -15.35 -24.54 -12.48
CA ARG A 202 -15.09 -25.49 -11.38
C ARG A 202 -15.91 -25.15 -10.13
N LEU A 203 -15.97 -23.87 -9.75
CA LEU A 203 -16.74 -23.43 -8.57
C LEU A 203 -18.25 -23.54 -8.80
N LEU A 204 -18.74 -23.14 -9.99
CA LEU A 204 -20.16 -23.25 -10.32
C LEU A 204 -20.63 -24.70 -10.42
N ASP A 205 -19.79 -25.61 -10.91
CA ASP A 205 -20.07 -27.05 -10.92
C ASP A 205 -20.20 -27.60 -9.49
N ALA A 206 -19.30 -27.19 -8.59
CA ALA A 206 -19.31 -27.60 -7.19
C ALA A 206 -20.54 -27.11 -6.42
N TRP A 207 -21.18 -26.01 -6.86
CA TRP A 207 -22.40 -25.46 -6.26
C TRP A 207 -23.66 -25.71 -7.08
N SER A 208 -23.65 -26.71 -7.96
CA SER A 208 -24.75 -27.03 -8.89
C SER A 208 -26.14 -27.24 -8.26
N SER A 209 -26.22 -27.48 -6.94
CA SER A 209 -27.49 -27.58 -6.20
C SER A 209 -28.09 -26.23 -5.79
N ASP A 210 -27.31 -25.14 -5.78
CA ASP A 210 -27.80 -23.78 -5.54
C ASP A 210 -28.24 -23.17 -6.87
N GLN A 211 -29.54 -22.88 -6.99
CA GLN A 211 -30.14 -22.31 -8.20
C GLN A 211 -30.46 -20.82 -8.02
N ASP A 212 -30.21 -20.22 -6.83
CA ASP A 212 -30.46 -18.79 -6.64
C ASP A 212 -29.39 -17.96 -7.38
N PRO A 213 -29.76 -17.20 -8.42
CA PRO A 213 -28.81 -16.41 -9.19
C PRO A 213 -28.02 -15.42 -8.32
N ARG A 214 -28.66 -14.86 -7.29
CA ARG A 214 -28.02 -13.86 -6.42
C ARG A 214 -26.95 -14.49 -5.54
N SER A 215 -27.24 -15.65 -4.95
CA SER A 215 -26.30 -16.41 -4.14
C SER A 215 -25.11 -16.90 -4.98
N LEU A 216 -25.36 -17.47 -6.16
CA LEU A 216 -24.29 -17.91 -7.06
C LEU A 216 -23.37 -16.75 -7.48
N LYS A 217 -23.92 -15.60 -7.87
CA LYS A 217 -23.14 -14.40 -8.20
C LYS A 217 -22.29 -13.93 -7.04
N TYR A 218 -22.86 -13.88 -5.84
CA TYR A 218 -22.16 -13.47 -4.63
C TYR A 218 -21.01 -14.43 -4.29
N TRP A 219 -21.28 -15.73 -4.21
CA TRP A 219 -20.30 -16.72 -3.82
C TRP A 219 -19.19 -16.88 -4.86
N LEU A 220 -19.51 -16.83 -6.14
CA LEU A 220 -18.51 -16.85 -7.21
C LEU A 220 -17.53 -15.68 -7.07
N CYS A 221 -18.06 -14.45 -7.03
CA CYS A 221 -17.22 -13.26 -6.94
C CYS A 221 -16.42 -13.22 -5.63
N ARG A 222 -16.98 -13.72 -4.52
CA ARG A 222 -16.30 -13.78 -3.23
C ARG A 222 -15.15 -14.79 -3.23
N ASN A 223 -15.38 -16.02 -3.70
CA ASN A 223 -14.37 -17.09 -3.64
C ASN A 223 -13.22 -16.84 -4.62
N LEU A 224 -13.49 -16.20 -5.75
CA LEU A 224 -12.48 -15.81 -6.72
C LEU A 224 -11.78 -14.49 -6.37
N GLU A 225 -12.17 -13.82 -5.28
CA GLU A 225 -11.73 -12.45 -4.97
C GLU A 225 -11.87 -11.51 -6.18
N VAL A 226 -13.04 -11.48 -6.83
CA VAL A 226 -13.28 -10.64 -8.01
C VAL A 226 -13.42 -9.18 -7.59
N HIS A 227 -12.50 -8.35 -8.08
CA HIS A 227 -12.55 -6.89 -7.92
C HIS A 227 -13.82 -6.29 -8.52
N PRO A 228 -14.43 -5.22 -7.93
CA PRO A 228 -15.70 -4.66 -8.38
C PRO A 228 -15.74 -4.32 -9.87
N ARG A 229 -14.64 -3.78 -10.41
CA ARG A 229 -14.47 -3.51 -11.85
C ARG A 229 -14.76 -4.71 -12.76
N HIS A 230 -14.37 -5.92 -12.35
CA HIS A 230 -14.51 -7.12 -13.19
C HIS A 230 -15.79 -7.92 -12.86
N LYS A 231 -16.51 -7.51 -11.81
CA LYS A 231 -17.66 -8.24 -11.27
C LYS A 231 -18.74 -8.51 -12.31
N ALA A 232 -19.03 -7.53 -13.17
CA ALA A 232 -20.05 -7.66 -14.21
C ALA A 232 -19.79 -8.83 -15.17
N ALA A 233 -18.53 -9.06 -15.57
CA ALA A 233 -18.18 -10.17 -16.46
C ALA A 233 -18.46 -11.53 -15.82
N PHE A 234 -18.10 -11.71 -14.54
CA PHE A 234 -18.37 -12.95 -13.79
C PHE A 234 -19.85 -13.12 -13.47
N GLU A 235 -20.60 -12.04 -13.23
CA GLU A 235 -22.04 -12.13 -13.02
C GLU A 235 -22.79 -12.55 -14.30
N GLN A 236 -22.32 -12.10 -15.47
CA GLN A 236 -22.86 -12.53 -16.77
C GLN A 236 -22.63 -14.03 -17.03
N LEU A 237 -21.50 -14.59 -16.58
CA LEU A 237 -21.23 -16.03 -16.65
C LEU A 237 -22.31 -16.83 -15.89
N VAL A 238 -22.70 -16.37 -14.69
CA VAL A 238 -23.76 -16.99 -13.89
C VAL A 238 -25.11 -16.85 -14.61
N ASP A 239 -25.44 -15.67 -15.12
CA ASP A 239 -26.69 -15.44 -15.85
C ASP A 239 -26.83 -16.35 -17.07
N ALA A 240 -25.76 -16.52 -17.85
CA ALA A 240 -25.73 -17.41 -19.01
C ALA A 240 -25.98 -18.88 -18.59
N ARG A 241 -25.36 -19.34 -17.51
CA ARG A 241 -25.49 -20.71 -17.02
C ARG A 241 -26.89 -21.04 -16.53
N ILE A 242 -27.54 -20.09 -15.86
CA ILE A 242 -28.92 -20.27 -15.36
C ILE A 242 -29.90 -20.31 -16.52
N ARG A 243 -29.73 -19.48 -17.56
CA ARG A 243 -30.57 -19.53 -18.78
C ARG A 243 -30.47 -20.88 -19.49
N VAL A 244 -29.26 -21.41 -19.64
CA VAL A 244 -29.05 -22.75 -20.23
C VAL A 244 -29.73 -23.84 -19.40
N SER A 245 -29.64 -23.74 -18.06
CA SER A 245 -30.29 -24.70 -17.14
C SER A 245 -31.82 -24.61 -17.15
N ALA A 246 -32.37 -23.43 -17.45
CA ALA A 246 -33.81 -23.18 -17.58
C ALA A 246 -34.39 -23.63 -18.93
N GLY A 247 -33.56 -24.09 -19.89
CA GLY A 247 -34.01 -24.60 -21.19
C GLY A 247 -34.15 -23.54 -22.29
N ASP A 248 -33.66 -22.31 -22.08
CA ASP A 248 -33.59 -21.29 -23.14
C ASP A 248 -32.39 -21.56 -24.06
N VAL A 249 -32.57 -22.46 -25.02
CA VAL A 249 -31.61 -22.68 -26.12
C VAL A 249 -31.80 -21.55 -27.15
N PRO A 250 -30.74 -20.87 -27.63
CA PRO A 250 -30.88 -19.92 -28.72
C PRO A 250 -31.38 -20.66 -29.96
N ASN A 251 -32.51 -20.21 -30.51
CA ASN A 251 -33.06 -20.70 -31.76
C ASN A 251 -31.95 -20.71 -32.82
N SER A 252 -31.53 -21.91 -33.23
CA SER A 252 -30.69 -22.06 -34.43
C SER A 252 -31.49 -21.55 -35.63
N PRO A 253 -30.89 -20.80 -36.57
CA PRO A 253 -31.59 -20.42 -37.78
C PRO A 253 -31.86 -21.69 -38.59
N SER A 254 -33.12 -21.92 -38.92
CA SER A 254 -33.54 -23.00 -39.81
C SER A 254 -32.85 -22.88 -41.19
N PRO A 255 -32.54 -24.01 -41.84
CA PRO A 255 -31.86 -24.04 -43.15
C PRO A 255 -32.66 -23.38 -44.27
#